data_AF-A0A1Y2N5H0-F1
#
_entry.id   AF-A0A1Y2N5H0-F1
#
_cell.length_a   1.000
_cell.length_b   1.000
_cell.length_c   1.000
_cell.angle_alpha   90.00
_cell.angle_beta   90.00
_cell.angle_gamma   90.00
#
_symmetry.space_group_name_H-M   'P 1'
#
loop_
_entity.id
_entity.type
_entity.pdbx_description
1 polymer ?
#
loop_
_entity_poly.entity_id
_entity_poly.type
_entity_poly.pdbx_seq_one_letter_code
_entity_poly.pdbx_strand_id
1 'polypeptide(L)'
;MTMDATQGPAGVWELRIGVFCTTEQAEQLTEKIQLMLCPDPMHRPPCPIPWSSAHWQLDDQEAAENYPELIEQARIEQPPGGPVPAPGE
;
A
#
# COMPACT_ATOMS: atom_id res chain seq x y z
N MET A 1 -9.95 1.61 2.71
CA MET A 1 -8.55 1.47 3.18
C MET A 1 -8.58 0.83 4.55
N THR A 2 -8.15 -0.43 4.66
CA THR A 2 -8.10 -1.18 5.93
C THR A 2 -6.65 -1.20 6.41
N MET A 3 -6.43 -0.89 7.68
CA MET A 3 -5.11 -0.87 8.31
C MET A 3 -5.09 -1.87 9.47
N ASP A 4 -4.11 -2.76 9.48
CA ASP A 4 -3.79 -3.62 10.60
C ASP A 4 -2.37 -3.31 11.10
N ALA A 5 -2.20 -3.25 12.42
CA ALA A 5 -0.92 -2.96 13.06
C ALA A 5 -0.56 -4.06 14.04
N THR A 6 0.51 -4.81 13.77
CA THR A 6 0.97 -5.92 14.61
C THR A 6 2.37 -5.62 15.17
N GLN A 7 2.60 -5.93 16.45
CA GLN A 7 3.88 -5.74 17.11
C GLN A 7 4.79 -6.96 16.90
N GLY A 8 5.99 -6.75 16.36
CA GLY A 8 7.00 -7.80 16.15
C GLY A 8 7.92 -8.03 17.36
N PRO A 9 8.71 -9.13 17.37
CA PRO A 9 9.53 -9.55 18.50
C PRO A 9 10.75 -8.66 18.83
N ALA A 10 10.96 -7.55 18.11
CA ALA A 10 12.13 -6.65 18.26
C ALA A 10 11.77 -5.16 18.44
N GLY A 11 10.58 -4.83 18.96
CA GLY A 11 10.15 -3.43 19.13
C GLY A 11 9.84 -2.71 17.80
N VAL A 12 9.62 -3.49 16.74
CA VAL A 12 9.22 -3.02 15.41
C VAL A 12 7.69 -3.14 15.29
N TRP A 13 7.08 -2.11 14.73
CA TRP A 13 5.66 -2.10 14.38
C TRP A 13 5.52 -2.34 12.88
N GLU A 14 4.69 -3.30 12.51
CA GLU A 14 4.32 -3.52 11.12
C GLU A 14 2.97 -2.87 10.85
N LEU A 15 2.89 -2.10 9.76
CA LEU A 15 1.63 -1.53 9.25
C LEU A 15 1.34 -2.21 7.92
N ARG A 16 0.20 -2.92 7.84
CA ARG A 16 -0.28 -3.55 6.60
C ARG A 16 -1.49 -2.80 6.08
N ILE A 17 -1.43 -2.41 4.82
CA ILE A 17 -2.44 -1.57 4.18
C ILE A 17 -2.92 -2.23 2.90
N GLY A 18 -4.21 -2.56 2.82
CA GLY A 18 -4.84 -2.98 1.58
C GLY A 18 -5.23 -1.77 0.73
N VAL A 19 -4.82 -1.76 -0.54
CA VAL A 19 -5.12 -0.69 -1.51
C VAL A 19 -5.61 -1.30 -2.83
N PHE A 20 -6.74 -0.84 -3.34
CA PHE A 20 -7.25 -1.21 -4.66
C PHE A 20 -6.76 -0.17 -5.68
N CYS A 21 -5.76 -0.52 -6.49
CA CYS A 21 -5.11 0.41 -7.41
C CYS A 21 -4.38 -0.34 -8.55
N THR A 22 -3.90 0.40 -9.55
CA THR A 22 -2.99 -0.15 -10.56
C THR A 22 -1.58 -0.33 -9.98
N THR A 23 -0.75 -1.15 -10.64
CA THR A 23 0.66 -1.32 -10.26
C THR A 23 1.42 0.00 -10.17
N GLU A 24 1.25 0.88 -11.17
CA GLU A 24 1.88 2.20 -11.18
C GLU A 24 1.44 3.07 -10.00
N GLN A 25 0.15 3.05 -9.66
CA GLN A 25 -0.36 3.76 -8.49
C GLN A 25 0.23 3.21 -7.18
N ALA A 26 0.43 1.90 -7.07
CA ALA A 26 1.06 1.26 -5.91
C ALA A 26 2.53 1.67 -5.76
N GLU A 27 3.28 1.73 -6.86
CA GLU A 27 4.67 2.21 -6.88
C GLU A 27 4.74 3.68 -6.43
N GLN A 28 3.96 4.56 -7.05
CA GLN A 28 3.89 5.98 -6.69
C GLN A 28 3.47 6.21 -5.23
N LEU A 29 2.53 5.41 -4.71
CA LEU A 29 2.11 5.48 -3.32
C LEU A 29 3.24 5.05 -2.38
N THR A 30 3.96 3.98 -2.75
CA THR A 30 5.12 3.50 -1.99
C THR A 30 6.16 4.61 -1.90
N GLU A 31 6.58 5.20 -3.02
CA GLU A 31 7.55 6.31 -3.05
C GLU A 31 7.13 7.50 -2.17
N LYS A 32 5.85 7.89 -2.22
CA LYS A 32 5.31 8.95 -1.35
C LYS A 32 5.41 8.60 0.13
N ILE A 33 5.09 7.35 0.51
CA ILE A 33 5.24 6.88 1.89
C ILE A 33 6.71 6.90 2.31
N GLN A 34 7.61 6.47 1.45
CA GLN A 34 9.04 6.50 1.71
C GLN A 34 9.55 7.92 2.01
N LEU A 35 9.13 8.89 1.20
CA LEU A 35 9.50 10.30 1.40
C LEU A 35 8.88 10.92 2.67
N MET A 36 7.70 10.46 3.09
CA MET A 36 7.12 10.89 4.37
C MET A 36 7.93 10.39 5.58
N LEU A 37 8.48 9.18 5.49
CA LEU A 37 9.24 8.56 6.59
C LEU A 37 10.73 8.92 6.56
N CYS A 38 11.32 9.12 5.38
CA CYS A 38 12.67 9.61 5.17
C CYS A 38 12.65 10.81 4.20
N PRO A 39 12.57 12.04 4.70
CA PRO A 39 12.46 13.23 3.85
C PRO A 39 13.71 13.55 3.02
N ASP A 40 14.86 12.96 3.38
CA ASP A 40 16.12 13.04 2.62
C ASP A 40 16.64 11.63 2.34
N PRO A 41 16.24 10.95 1.25
CA PRO A 41 16.69 9.59 0.95
C PRO A 41 18.19 9.51 0.60
N MET A 42 18.87 10.64 0.39
CA MET A 42 20.28 10.70 0.01
C MET A 42 21.23 10.92 1.19
N HIS A 43 20.71 10.94 2.43
CA HIS A 43 21.53 11.01 3.63
C HIS A 43 22.48 9.80 3.74
N ARG A 44 23.61 9.97 4.44
CA ARG A 44 24.56 8.88 4.65
C ARG A 44 23.97 7.84 5.62
N PRO A 45 23.94 6.54 5.27
CA PRO A 45 23.46 5.50 6.18
C PRO A 45 24.23 5.46 7.51
N PRO A 46 23.59 5.00 8.61
CA PRO A 46 22.23 4.47 8.71
C PRO A 46 21.15 5.56 8.83
N CYS A 47 19.93 5.25 8.42
CA CYS A 47 18.79 6.17 8.57
C CYS A 47 18.47 6.41 10.06
N PRO A 48 18.24 7.67 10.47
CA PRO A 48 17.86 7.97 11.86
C PRO A 48 16.51 7.37 12.25
N ILE A 49 15.66 7.06 11.27
CA ILE A 49 14.40 6.32 11.45
C ILE A 49 14.54 4.99 10.69
N PRO A 50 14.80 3.85 11.35
CA PRO A 50 14.96 2.57 10.69
C PRO A 50 13.58 2.04 10.28
N TRP A 51 13.21 2.24 9.01
CA TRP A 51 11.99 1.72 8.42
C TRP A 51 12.29 1.04 7.09
N SER A 52 11.38 0.16 6.66
CA SER A 52 11.39 -0.46 5.36
C SER A 52 9.96 -0.52 4.83
N SER A 53 9.77 -0.37 3.53
CA SER A 53 8.47 -0.53 2.87
C SER A 53 8.60 -1.53 1.73
N ALA A 54 7.55 -2.31 1.51
CA ALA A 54 7.38 -3.10 0.31
C ALA A 54 5.90 -3.10 -0.08
N HIS A 55 5.63 -3.38 -1.35
CA HIS A 55 4.28 -3.58 -1.86
C HIS A 55 4.24 -4.93 -2.59
N TRP A 56 3.09 -5.58 -2.54
CA TRP A 56 2.86 -6.88 -3.16
C TRP A 56 1.54 -6.84 -3.91
N GLN A 57 1.52 -7.45 -5.09
CA GLN A 57 0.29 -7.70 -5.82
C GLN A 57 -0.29 -9.00 -5.26
N LEU A 58 -1.54 -8.95 -4.81
CA LEU A 58 -2.29 -10.12 -4.35
C LEU A 58 -3.15 -10.63 -5.50
N ASP A 59 -3.28 -11.94 -5.61
CA ASP A 59 -4.31 -12.52 -6.48
C ASP A 59 -5.72 -12.36 -5.86
N ASP A 60 -6.76 -12.69 -6.64
CA ASP A 60 -8.16 -12.53 -6.23
C ASP A 60 -8.48 -13.33 -4.95
N GLN A 61 -7.86 -14.50 -4.77
CA GLN A 61 -8.10 -15.34 -3.61
C GLN A 61 -7.43 -14.75 -2.36
N GLU A 62 -6.14 -14.40 -2.46
CA GLU A 62 -5.38 -13.78 -1.37
C GLU A 62 -6.02 -12.46 -0.93
N ALA A 63 -6.48 -11.64 -1.89
CA ALA A 63 -7.17 -10.40 -1.60
C ALA A 63 -8.49 -10.63 -0.85
N ALA A 64 -9.27 -11.65 -1.24
CA ALA A 64 -10.53 -11.98 -0.58
C ALA A 64 -10.33 -12.50 0.84
N GLU A 65 -9.24 -13.23 1.09
CA GLU A 65 -8.90 -13.74 2.42
C GLU A 65 -8.41 -12.62 3.35
N ASN A 66 -7.61 -11.67 2.85
CA ASN A 66 -6.94 -10.67 3.69
C ASN A 66 -7.68 -9.33 3.78
N TYR A 67 -8.45 -8.94 2.75
CA TYR A 67 -9.07 -7.62 2.66
C TYR A 67 -10.51 -7.67 2.06
N PRO A 68 -11.44 -8.48 2.61
CA PRO A 68 -12.76 -8.67 2.03
C PRO A 68 -13.58 -7.37 1.94
N GLU A 69 -13.44 -6.46 2.91
CA GLU A 69 -14.17 -5.18 2.93
C GLU A 69 -13.68 -4.24 1.82
N LEU A 70 -12.40 -4.32 1.46
CA LEU A 70 -11.83 -3.49 0.40
C LEU A 70 -12.33 -3.92 -0.99
N ILE A 71 -12.47 -5.22 -1.20
CA ILE A 71 -13.07 -5.76 -2.44
C ILE A 71 -14.52 -5.28 -2.56
N GLU A 72 -15.28 -5.37 -1.48
CA GLU A 72 -16.67 -4.92 -1.48
C GLU A 72 -16.77 -3.41 -1.76
N GLN A 73 -15.92 -2.59 -1.12
CA GLN A 73 -15.84 -1.17 -1.39
C GLN A 73 -15.54 -0.89 -2.87
N ALA A 74 -14.52 -1.53 -3.44
CA ALA A 74 -14.13 -1.34 -4.83
C ALA A 74 -15.27 -1.72 -5.79
N ARG A 75 -16.01 -2.79 -5.51
CA ARG A 75 -17.19 -3.20 -6.28
C ARG A 75 -18.30 -2.15 -6.25
N ILE A 76 -18.54 -1.53 -5.10
CA ILE A 76 -19.56 -0.48 -4.94
C ILE A 76 -19.11 0.80 -5.66
N GLU A 77 -17.83 1.17 -5.54
CA GLU A 77 -17.27 2.40 -6.10
C GLU A 77 -17.00 2.31 -7.61
N GLN A 78 -16.79 1.10 -8.13
CA GLN A 78 -16.58 0.82 -9.55
C GLN A 78 -17.73 -0.05 -10.10
N PRO A 79 -18.95 0.50 -10.22
CA PRO A 79 -20.04 -0.22 -10.83
C PRO A 79 -19.70 -0.60 -12.29
N PRO A 80 -20.20 -1.73 -12.81
CA PRO A 80 -19.95 -2.13 -14.19
C PRO A 80 -20.39 -1.03 -15.15
N GLY A 81 -19.44 -0.46 -15.90
CA GLY A 81 -19.64 0.69 -16.79
C GLY A 81 -19.08 2.03 -16.29
N GLY A 82 -18.42 2.07 -15.13
CA GLY A 82 -17.65 3.24 -14.70
C GLY A 82 -16.46 3.53 -15.63
N PRO A 83 -15.98 4.79 -15.70
CA PRO A 83 -14.86 5.14 -16.58
C PRO A 83 -13.63 4.31 -16.20
N VAL A 84 -13.07 3.61 -17.19
CA VAL A 84 -11.72 3.03 -17.10
C VAL A 84 -10.78 4.19 -16.77
N PRO A 85 -10.00 4.14 -15.67
CA PRO A 85 -9.01 5.17 -15.42
C PRO A 85 -8.09 5.24 -16.63
N ALA A 86 -7.99 6.42 -17.25
CA ALA A 86 -7.10 6.64 -18.37
C ALA A 86 -5.67 6.22 -17.94
N PRO A 87 -4.88 5.58 -18.82
CA PRO A 87 -3.48 5.33 -18.53
C PRO A 87 -2.83 6.69 -18.23
N GLY A 88 -2.05 6.75 -17.15
CA GLY A 88 -1.47 7.98 -16.61
C GLY A 88 -0.67 8.75 -17.66
N GLU A 89 -0.79 10.08 -17.62
CA GLU A 89 0.10 11.05 -18.28
C GLU A 89 1.29 11.42 -17.38
#